data_AF-A0A227FLI2-F1
#
_entry.id   AF-A0A227FLI2-F1
#
_cell.length_a   1.000
_cell.length_b   1.000
_cell.length_c   1.000
_cell.angle_alpha   90.00
_cell.angle_beta   90.00
_cell.angle_gamma   90.00
#
_symmetry.space_group_name_H-M   'P 1'
#
loop_
_entity.id
_entity.type
_entity.pdbx_description
1 polymer ?
#
loop_
_entity_poly.entity_id
_entity_poly.type
_entity_poly.pdbx_seq_one_letter_code
_entity_poly.pdbx_strand_id
1 'polypeptide(L)' 'MRPKLAQYMHIKERDNEEGDELLESLQNMDDDAINALIAGASMFIEGKEMWLRRGDRYFVFSKDVWQE' A
#
# COMPACT_ATOMS: atom_id res chain seq x y z
N MET A 1 14.48 15.74 -15.81
CA MET A 1 13.52 16.63 -15.11
C MET A 1 12.37 15.85 -14.50
N ARG A 2 11.66 14.99 -15.26
CA ARG A 2 10.52 14.19 -14.78
C ARG A 2 10.78 13.39 -13.48
N PRO A 3 11.91 12.69 -13.28
CA PRO A 3 12.14 11.91 -12.05
C PRO A 3 12.11 12.75 -10.77
N LYS A 4 12.55 14.02 -10.84
CA LYS A 4 12.55 14.92 -9.68
C LYS A 4 11.16 15.36 -9.26
N LEU A 5 10.17 15.29 -10.17
CA LEU A 5 8.79 15.69 -9.92
C LEU A 5 7.90 14.53 -9.47
N ALA A 6 8.34 13.28 -9.65
CA ALA A 6 7.56 12.09 -9.35
C ALA A 6 7.04 12.08 -7.90
N GLN A 7 7.82 12.59 -6.94
CA GLN A 7 7.43 12.70 -5.53
C GLN A 7 6.18 13.57 -5.27
N TYR A 8 5.85 14.49 -6.18
CA TYR A 8 4.70 15.40 -6.07
C TYR A 8 3.50 14.96 -6.89
N MET A 9 3.67 13.96 -7.76
CA MET A 9 2.58 13.40 -8.57
C MET A 9 1.69 12.50 -7.72
N HIS A 10 0.42 12.37 -8.09
CA HIS A 10 -0.46 11.39 -7.47
C HIS A 10 0.10 9.98 -7.71
N ILE A 11 -0.08 9.05 -6.76
CA ILE A 11 0.51 7.70 -6.85
C ILE A 11 0.10 6.98 -8.15
N LYS A 12 -1.13 7.17 -8.64
CA LYS A 12 -1.64 6.58 -9.89
C LYS A 12 -1.03 7.16 -11.16
N GLU A 13 -0.35 8.30 -11.08
CA GLU A 13 0.32 8.97 -12.22
C GLU A 13 1.80 8.58 -12.32
N ARG A 14 2.33 7.85 -11.33
CA ARG A 14 3.74 7.46 -11.27
C ARG A 14 3.94 6.13 -12.01
N ASP A 15 4.99 6.05 -12.81
CA ASP A 15 5.42 4.77 -13.38
C ASP A 15 6.16 3.96 -12.31
N ASN A 16 5.89 2.66 -12.21
CA ASN A 16 6.61 1.75 -11.32
C ASN A 16 7.74 1.01 -12.05
N GLU A 17 8.62 1.75 -12.73
CA GLU A 17 9.69 1.17 -13.56
C GLU A 17 10.78 0.48 -12.72
N GLU A 18 10.91 0.86 -11.44
CA GLU A 18 11.97 0.37 -10.54
C GLU A 18 11.54 -0.86 -9.72
N GLY A 19 10.29 -1.34 -9.87
CA GLY A 19 9.78 -2.48 -9.10
C GLY A 19 9.60 -2.17 -7.62
N ASP A 20 9.13 -0.96 -7.29
CA ASP A 20 8.76 -0.59 -5.93
C ASP A 20 7.46 -1.31 -5.55
N GLU A 21 7.60 -2.37 -4.75
CA GLU A 21 6.48 -3.18 -4.26
C GLU A 21 5.48 -2.34 -3.44
N LEU A 22 5.96 -1.34 -2.69
CA LEU A 22 5.06 -0.48 -1.91
C LEU A 22 4.24 0.41 -2.82
N LEU A 23 4.87 1.04 -3.82
CA LEU A 23 4.14 1.84 -4.80
C LEU A 23 3.12 0.99 -5.55
N GLU A 24 3.48 -0.23 -5.92
CA GLU A 24 2.57 -1.20 -6.55
C GLU A 24 1.36 -1.50 -5.66
N SER A 25 1.57 -1.82 -4.39
CA SER A 25 0.47 -2.05 -3.44
C SER A 25 -0.42 -0.82 -3.31
N LEU A 26 0.16 0.38 -3.13
CA LEU A 26 -0.60 1.63 -3.01
C LEU A 26 -1.39 1.95 -4.28
N GLN A 27 -0.82 1.66 -5.46
CA GLN A 27 -1.50 1.84 -6.74
C GLN A 27 -2.62 0.82 -6.97
N ASN A 28 -2.62 -0.32 -6.27
CA ASN A 28 -3.66 -1.33 -6.39
C ASN A 28 -4.74 -1.22 -5.30
N MET A 29 -4.48 -0.47 -4.21
CA MET A 29 -5.47 -0.22 -3.17
C MET A 29 -6.71 0.52 -3.70
N ASP A 30 -7.87 0.14 -3.16
CA ASP A 30 -9.10 0.90 -3.29
C ASP A 30 -9.16 2.10 -2.32
N ASP A 31 -10.20 2.93 -2.46
CA ASP A 31 -10.34 4.14 -1.64
C ASP A 31 -10.53 3.82 -0.15
N ASP A 32 -11.19 2.71 0.20
CA ASP A 32 -11.43 2.32 1.58
C ASP A 32 -10.12 1.86 2.25
N ALA A 33 -9.29 1.08 1.55
CA ALA A 33 -7.97 0.67 2.00
C ALA A 33 -7.01 1.86 2.15
N ILE A 34 -6.99 2.80 1.19
CA ILE A 34 -6.20 4.03 1.29
C ILE A 34 -6.65 4.85 2.50
N ASN A 35 -7.96 5.02 2.71
CA ASN A 35 -8.49 5.75 3.85
C ASN A 35 -8.13 5.06 5.18
N ALA A 36 -8.20 3.74 5.26
CA ALA A 36 -7.80 2.97 6.43
C ALA A 36 -6.30 3.13 6.75
N LEU A 37 -5.45 3.10 5.72
CA LEU A 37 -4.02 3.33 5.84
C LEU A 37 -3.71 4.73 6.38
N ILE A 38 -4.32 5.77 5.78
CA ILE A 38 -4.16 7.17 6.19
C ILE A 38 -4.65 7.40 7.62
N ALA A 39 -5.79 6.82 7.99
CA ALA A 39 -6.35 6.90 9.34
C ALA A 39 -5.51 6.15 10.38
N GLY A 40 -4.55 5.32 9.94
CA GLY A 40 -3.71 4.54 10.83
C GLY A 40 -4.46 3.39 11.50
N ALA A 41 -5.41 2.77 10.79
CA ALA A 41 -6.18 1.63 11.27
C ALA A 41 -5.27 0.54 11.87
N SER A 42 -5.74 -0.16 12.90
CA SER A 42 -4.97 -1.25 13.49
C SER A 42 -4.76 -2.40 12.51
N MET A 43 -5.71 -2.61 11.60
CA MET A 43 -5.67 -3.65 10.57
C MET A 43 -6.64 -3.33 9.43
N PHE A 44 -6.29 -3.72 8.21
CA PHE A 44 -7.21 -3.79 7.06
C PHE A 44 -6.77 -4.87 6.07
N ILE A 45 -7.65 -5.23 5.14
CA ILE A 45 -7.40 -6.21 4.09
C ILE A 45 -7.52 -5.51 2.75
N GLU A 46 -6.55 -5.72 1.88
CA GLU A 46 -6.57 -5.29 0.49
C GLU A 46 -6.26 -6.50 -0.40
N GLY A 47 -7.15 -6.81 -1.34
CA GLY A 47 -7.01 -7.99 -2.21
C GLY A 47 -6.77 -9.30 -1.45
N LYS A 48 -5.53 -9.80 -1.53
CA LYS A 48 -5.08 -11.05 -0.85
C LYS A 48 -4.07 -10.77 0.26
N GLU A 49 -3.94 -9.52 0.69
CA GLU A 49 -2.98 -9.08 1.68
C GLU A 49 -3.69 -8.54 2.91
N MET A 50 -3.20 -8.92 4.08
CA MET A 50 -3.61 -8.36 5.36
C MET A 50 -2.52 -7.41 5.85
N TRP A 51 -2.90 -6.17 6.09
CA TRP A 51 -2.05 -5.12 6.61
C TRP A 51 -2.32 -4.96 8.11
N LEU A 52 -1.33 -5.28 8.94
CA LEU A 52 -1.46 -5.23 10.41
C LEU A 52 -0.50 -4.18 10.99
N ARG A 53 -1.04 -3.20 11.71
CA ARG A 53 -0.25 -2.16 12.37
C ARG A 53 0.27 -2.64 13.72
N ARG A 54 1.56 -2.48 13.96
CA ARG A 54 2.18 -2.63 15.29
C ARG A 54 3.14 -1.48 15.55
N GLY A 55 2.74 -0.59 16.45
CA GLY A 55 3.42 0.70 16.65
C GLY A 55 3.27 1.56 15.40
N ASP A 56 4.39 1.92 14.78
CA ASP A 56 4.45 2.80 13.61
C ASP A 56 4.78 2.06 12.31
N ARG A 57 4.58 0.74 12.29
CA ARG A 57 4.85 -0.10 11.12
C ARG A 57 3.62 -0.94 10.78
N TYR A 58 3.36 -1.07 9.49
CA TYR A 58 2.47 -2.10 8.96
C TYR A 58 3.29 -3.32 8.56
N PHE A 59 2.80 -4.49 8.94
CA PHE A 59 3.28 -5.79 8.52
C PHE A 59 2.26 -6.35 7.53
N VAL A 60 2.73 -6.81 6.37
CA VAL A 60 1.88 -7.33 5.30
C VAL A 60 1.97 -8.86 5.30
N PHE A 61 0.83 -9.52 5.32
CA PHE A 61 0.71 -10.98 5.32
C PHE A 61 -0.12 -11.45 4.13
N SER A 62 0.35 -12.47 3.40
CA SER A 62 -0.42 -13.06 2.32
C SER A 62 -1.61 -13.86 2.85
N LYS A 63 -2.62 -14.05 2.00
CA LYS A 63 -3.83 -14.82 2.28
C LYS A 63 -3.57 -16.19 2.91
N ASP A 64 -2.53 -16.87 2.46
CA ASP A 64 -2.18 -18.22 2.89
C ASP A 64 -1.73 -18.31 4.36
N VAL A 65 -1.38 -17.18 4.98
CA VAL A 65 -0.94 -17.13 6.39
C VAL A 65 -2.10 -17.09 7.38
N TRP A 66 -3.27 -16.59 6.97
CA TRP A 66 -4.43 -16.36 7.86
C TRP A 66 -5.70 -17.11 7.45
N GLN A 67 -5.67 -17.85 6.35
CA GLN A 67 -6.73 -18.78 5.99
C GLN A 67 -6.24 -20.19 6.29
N GLU A 68 -6.90 -20.83 7.27
CA GLU A 68 -6.73 -22.25 7.62
C GLU A 68 -7.44 -23.17 6.61
#